data_AF-A0A813FQL4-F1
#
_entry.id   AF-A0A813FQL4-F1
#
_cell.length_a   1.000
_cell.length_b   1.000
_cell.length_c   1.000
_cell.angle_alpha   90.00
_cell.angle_beta   90.00
_cell.angle_gamma   90.00
#
_symmetry.space_group_name_H-M   'P 1'
#
loop_
_entity.id
_entity.type
_entity.pdbx_description
1 polymer ?
#
loop_
_entity_poly.entity_id
_entity_poly.type
_entity_poly.pdbx_seq_one_letter_code
_entity_poly.pdbx_strand_id
1 'polypeptide(L)'
;DWFLQRRFAAERNLAVKKTLDDHNFTGLSIANSSVPDAQKVMWSDLVQGKPELEDSLSSNGKQMKTDMYTKMFKDSTDLDHPCRIPGAAYLRTRPPFCCCCYCCCSCCFIVVVFLLLLLLLLLLVLLLLLLLLLVLLFLLLLLSV
;
A
#
# COMPACT_ATOMS: atom_id res chain seq x y z
N ASP A 1 31.18 2.90 -38.34
CA ASP A 1 30.19 3.10 -37.25
C ASP A 1 29.69 1.82 -36.58
N TRP A 2 29.33 0.76 -37.31
CA TRP A 2 28.77 -0.48 -36.72
C TRP A 2 29.63 -1.10 -35.59
N PHE A 3 30.96 -1.09 -35.74
CA PHE A 3 31.89 -1.66 -34.77
C PHE A 3 31.88 -0.89 -33.44
N LEU A 4 31.93 0.44 -33.50
CA LEU A 4 31.92 1.29 -32.31
C LEU A 4 30.60 1.16 -31.56
N GLN A 5 29.47 1.18 -32.28
CA GLN A 5 28.16 0.98 -31.66
C GLN A 5 28.06 -0.37 -30.94
N ARG A 6 28.54 -1.45 -31.58
CA ARG A 6 28.54 -2.80 -30.97
C ARG A 6 29.45 -2.86 -29.74
N ARG A 7 30.62 -2.24 -29.81
CA ARG A 7 31.57 -2.19 -28.69
C ARG A 7 30.99 -1.43 -27.50
N PHE A 8 30.45 -0.24 -27.72
CA PHE A 8 29.81 0.54 -26.65
C PHE A 8 28.58 -0.17 -26.07
N ALA A 9 27.76 -0.80 -26.90
CA ALA A 9 26.62 -1.59 -26.42
C ALA A 9 27.07 -2.79 -25.57
N ALA A 10 28.13 -3.49 -25.98
CA ALA A 10 28.67 -4.62 -25.23
C ALA A 10 29.27 -4.18 -23.88
N GLU A 11 30.09 -3.12 -23.86
CA GLU A 11 30.70 -2.59 -22.64
C GLU A 11 29.62 -2.08 -21.66
N ARG A 12 28.59 -1.39 -22.15
CA ARG A 12 27.45 -0.96 -21.33
C ARG A 12 26.69 -2.14 -20.74
N ASN A 13 26.36 -3.14 -21.55
CA ASN A 13 25.60 -4.30 -21.09
C ASN A 13 26.39 -5.12 -20.05
N LEU A 14 27.71 -5.23 -20.22
CA LEU A 14 28.57 -5.88 -19.25
C LEU A 14 28.62 -5.11 -17.93
N ALA A 15 28.70 -3.78 -17.98
CA ALA A 15 28.67 -2.93 -16.79
C ALA A 15 27.34 -3.07 -16.03
N VAL A 16 26.21 -3.03 -16.75
CA VAL A 16 24.89 -3.25 -16.16
C VAL A 16 24.78 -4.64 -15.53
N LYS A 17 25.23 -5.68 -16.23
CA LYS A 17 25.25 -7.04 -15.68
C LYS A 17 26.04 -7.10 -14.37
N LYS A 18 27.23 -6.52 -14.34
CA LYS A 18 28.07 -6.47 -13.13
C LYS A 18 27.34 -5.80 -11.98
N THR A 19 26.71 -4.64 -12.21
CA THR A 19 25.92 -3.95 -11.18
C THR A 19 24.74 -4.79 -10.68
N LEU A 20 24.06 -5.52 -11.57
CA LEU A 20 22.96 -6.41 -11.18
C LEU A 20 23.46 -7.60 -10.35
N ASP A 21 24.59 -8.19 -10.72
CA ASP A 21 25.22 -9.30 -10.00
C ASP A 21 25.73 -8.84 -8.61
N ASP A 22 26.37 -7.67 -8.53
CA ASP A 22 26.87 -7.07 -7.28
C ASP A 22 25.74 -6.79 -6.26
N HIS A 23 24.55 -6.46 -6.76
CA HIS A 23 23.36 -6.23 -5.93
C HIS A 23 22.43 -7.46 -5.81
N ASN A 24 22.85 -8.62 -6.31
CA ASN A 24 22.11 -9.88 -6.21
C ASN A 24 20.68 -9.80 -6.81
N PHE A 25 20.48 -9.04 -7.89
CA PHE A 25 19.18 -8.93 -8.54
C PHE A 25 18.77 -10.23 -9.24
N THR A 26 17.46 -10.46 -9.33
CA THR A 26 16.89 -11.55 -10.14
C THR A 26 15.76 -11.04 -11.01
N GLY A 27 15.73 -11.54 -12.24
CA GLY A 27 14.69 -11.26 -13.22
C GLY A 27 13.83 -12.47 -13.52
N LEU A 28 13.11 -12.41 -14.64
CA LEU A 28 12.17 -13.45 -15.08
C LEU A 28 12.84 -14.81 -15.36
N SER A 29 14.13 -14.81 -15.71
CA SER A 29 14.88 -16.03 -16.05
C SER A 29 15.52 -16.73 -14.85
N ILE A 30 15.43 -16.19 -13.63
CA ILE A 30 15.96 -16.77 -12.39
C ILE A 30 17.40 -17.30 -12.56
N ALA A 31 18.26 -16.50 -13.20
CA ALA A 31 19.62 -16.92 -13.56
C ALA A 31 20.65 -16.78 -12.41
N ASN A 32 20.20 -16.53 -11.19
CA ASN A 32 21.05 -16.25 -10.04
C ASN A 32 21.01 -17.44 -9.04
N SER A 33 22.18 -17.96 -8.69
CA SER A 33 22.34 -19.07 -7.75
C SER A 33 22.44 -18.64 -6.28
N SER A 34 22.65 -17.35 -6.01
CA SER A 34 22.88 -16.82 -4.67
C SER A 34 21.60 -16.45 -3.91
N VAL A 35 20.44 -16.62 -4.54
CA VAL A 35 19.14 -16.31 -3.90
C VAL A 35 18.68 -17.47 -3.03
N PRO A 36 18.17 -17.21 -1.81
CA PRO A 36 17.62 -18.24 -0.93
C PRO A 36 16.50 -19.04 -1.60
N ASP A 37 16.49 -20.36 -1.41
CA ASP A 37 15.52 -21.27 -2.06
C ASP A 37 14.06 -20.87 -1.83
N ALA A 38 13.71 -20.42 -0.62
CA ALA A 38 12.35 -19.97 -0.31
C ALA A 38 11.89 -18.78 -1.17
N GLN A 39 12.78 -17.82 -1.44
CA GLN A 39 12.48 -16.67 -2.30
C GLN A 39 12.46 -17.07 -3.76
N LYS A 40 13.31 -18.02 -4.15
CA LYS A 40 13.37 -18.57 -5.50
C LYS A 40 12.06 -19.25 -5.90
N VAL A 41 11.48 -20.06 -5.01
CA VAL A 41 10.17 -20.70 -5.23
C VAL A 41 9.05 -19.66 -5.30
N MET A 42 9.06 -18.70 -4.37
CA MET A 42 8.06 -17.61 -4.36
C MET A 42 8.10 -16.79 -5.66
N TRP A 43 9.29 -16.51 -6.17
CA TRP A 43 9.47 -15.79 -7.41
C TRP A 43 9.08 -16.61 -8.64
N SER A 44 9.40 -17.91 -8.67
CA SER A 44 8.95 -18.80 -9.76
C SER A 44 7.42 -18.89 -9.82
N ASP A 45 6.75 -18.89 -8.68
CA ASP A 45 5.29 -18.92 -8.60
C ASP A 45 4.65 -17.61 -9.09
N LEU A 46 5.34 -16.48 -8.94
CA LEU A 46 4.89 -15.19 -9.44
C LEU A 46 5.08 -15.03 -10.96
N VAL A 47 6.17 -15.57 -11.51
CA VAL A 47 6.55 -15.35 -12.92
C VAL A 47 5.98 -16.41 -13.85
N GLN A 48 6.04 -17.69 -13.47
CA GLN A 48 5.68 -18.82 -14.34
C GLN A 48 4.48 -19.60 -13.81
N GLY A 49 4.37 -19.67 -12.48
CA GLY A 49 3.36 -20.45 -11.80
C GLY A 49 2.10 -19.66 -11.46
N LYS A 50 1.39 -20.21 -10.49
CA LYS A 50 0.20 -19.62 -9.89
C LYS A 50 0.45 -19.50 -8.39
N PRO A 51 0.36 -18.31 -7.80
CA PRO A 51 0.51 -18.16 -6.36
C PRO A 51 -0.66 -18.86 -5.65
N GLU A 52 -0.39 -20.00 -5.03
CA GLU A 52 -1.36 -20.80 -4.27
C GLU A 52 -1.03 -20.84 -2.78
N LEU A 53 -2.09 -20.91 -1.97
CA LEU A 53 -2.04 -21.01 -0.53
C LEU A 53 -2.45 -22.43 -0.17
N GLU A 54 -1.57 -23.18 0.48
CA GLU A 54 -1.82 -24.57 0.84
C GLU A 54 -2.85 -24.67 1.95
N ASP A 55 -3.76 -25.64 1.86
CA ASP A 55 -4.80 -25.83 2.87
C ASP A 55 -4.29 -26.39 4.21
N SER A 56 -3.08 -26.92 4.23
CA SER A 56 -2.39 -27.35 5.44
C SER A 56 -1.92 -26.19 6.33
N LEU A 57 -1.82 -24.97 5.80
CA LEU A 57 -1.41 -23.80 6.58
C LEU A 57 -2.56 -23.28 7.45
N SER A 58 -2.23 -22.88 8.68
CA SER A 58 -3.16 -22.14 9.55
C SER A 58 -3.61 -20.84 8.87
N SER A 59 -4.75 -20.29 9.31
CA SER A 59 -5.27 -19.01 8.81
C SER A 59 -4.23 -17.88 8.85
N ASN A 60 -3.44 -17.83 9.92
CA ASN A 60 -2.37 -16.85 10.09
C ASN A 60 -1.19 -17.11 9.13
N GLY A 61 -0.82 -18.38 8.91
CA GLY A 61 0.23 -18.73 7.95
C GLY A 61 -0.15 -18.34 6.52
N LYS A 62 -1.41 -18.55 6.14
CA LYS A 62 -1.93 -18.15 4.83
C LYS A 62 -1.89 -16.63 4.64
N GLN A 63 -2.20 -15.84 5.69
CA GLN A 63 -2.07 -14.38 5.65
C GLN A 63 -0.60 -13.97 5.45
N MET A 64 0.32 -14.50 6.27
CA MET A 64 1.73 -14.16 6.17
C MET A 64 2.32 -14.50 4.79
N LYS A 65 1.96 -15.66 4.21
CA LYS A 65 2.39 -16.03 2.86
C LYS A 65 1.85 -15.06 1.80
N THR A 66 0.59 -14.65 1.91
CA THR A 66 -0.02 -13.66 1.01
C THR A 66 0.67 -12.30 1.12
N ASP A 67 1.04 -11.89 2.33
CA ASP A 67 1.75 -10.64 2.56
C ASP A 67 3.17 -10.67 1.99
N MET A 68 3.87 -11.81 2.09
CA MET A 68 5.17 -11.99 1.46
C MET A 68 5.09 -11.88 -0.07
N TYR A 69 4.12 -12.57 -0.71
CA TYR A 69 3.88 -12.45 -2.14
C TYR A 69 3.58 -11.00 -2.55
N THR A 70 2.71 -10.33 -1.79
CA THR A 70 2.32 -8.96 -2.06
C THR A 70 3.50 -8.01 -1.94
N LYS A 71 4.31 -8.14 -0.89
CA LYS A 71 5.50 -7.33 -0.69
C LYS A 71 6.49 -7.53 -1.85
N MET A 72 6.84 -8.78 -2.14
CA MET A 72 7.77 -9.12 -3.21
C MET A 72 7.28 -8.59 -4.58
N PHE A 73 6.00 -8.76 -4.88
CA PHE A 73 5.41 -8.26 -6.13
C PHE A 73 5.42 -6.72 -6.21
N LYS A 74 5.14 -6.03 -5.10
CA LYS A 74 5.18 -4.56 -5.02
C LYS A 74 6.60 -4.01 -5.18
N ASP A 75 7.59 -4.66 -4.59
CA ASP A 75 8.98 -4.23 -4.67
C ASP A 75 9.57 -4.52 -6.07
N SER A 76 8.99 -5.48 -6.81
CA SER A 76 9.46 -5.87 -8.14
C SER A 76 8.79 -5.14 -9.30
N THR A 77 7.68 -4.43 -9.06
CA THR A 77 6.89 -3.78 -10.13
C THR A 77 6.60 -2.32 -9.82
N ASP A 78 7.04 -1.44 -10.71
CA ASP A 78 6.68 -0.03 -10.69
C ASP A 78 5.18 0.17 -10.96
N LEU A 79 4.66 1.36 -10.62
CA LEU A 79 3.25 1.70 -10.81
C LEU A 79 2.83 1.68 -12.29
N ASP A 80 3.76 1.98 -13.20
CA ASP A 80 3.51 2.04 -14.64
C ASP A 80 3.58 0.68 -15.34
N HIS A 81 4.01 -0.38 -14.64
CA HIS A 81 4.11 -1.69 -15.26
C HIS A 81 2.70 -2.25 -15.54
N PRO A 82 2.37 -2.66 -16.79
CA PRO A 82 1.05 -3.21 -17.13
C PRO A 82 0.58 -4.39 -16.26
N CYS A 83 1.51 -5.18 -15.71
CA CYS A 83 1.20 -6.33 -14.86
C CYS A 83 0.82 -5.94 -13.43
N ARG A 84 1.07 -4.69 -13.02
CA ARG A 84 0.91 -4.19 -11.65
C ARG A 84 -0.52 -4.32 -11.14
N ILE A 85 -1.46 -3.79 -11.90
CA ILE A 85 -2.89 -3.76 -11.58
C ILE A 85 -3.48 -5.18 -11.53
N PRO A 86 -3.33 -6.03 -12.57
CA PRO A 86 -3.89 -7.37 -12.54
C PRO A 86 -3.24 -8.26 -11.46
N GLY A 87 -1.93 -8.17 -11.26
CA GLY A 87 -1.24 -8.94 -10.21
C GLY A 87 -1.67 -8.53 -8.81
N ALA A 88 -1.79 -7.22 -8.55
CA ALA A 88 -2.28 -6.73 -7.26
C ALA A 88 -3.75 -7.10 -7.00
N ALA A 89 -4.60 -7.11 -8.03
CA ALA A 89 -5.98 -7.57 -7.93
C ALA A 89 -6.04 -9.06 -7.57
N TYR A 90 -5.23 -9.89 -8.22
CA TYR A 90 -5.16 -11.32 -7.93
C TYR A 90 -4.79 -11.61 -6.48
N LEU A 91 -3.71 -10.98 -5.99
CA LEU A 91 -3.23 -11.17 -4.62
C LEU A 91 -4.20 -10.62 -3.56
N ARG A 92 -5.06 -9.64 -3.91
CA ARG A 92 -6.12 -9.11 -3.02
C ARG A 92 -7.33 -10.02 -2.86
N THR A 93 -7.64 -10.85 -3.87
CA THR A 93 -8.85 -11.71 -3.85
C THR A 93 -8.66 -13.01 -3.06
N ARG A 94 -7.42 -13.33 -2.65
CA ARG A 94 -7.05 -14.58 -1.97
C ARG A 94 -6.56 -14.54 -0.52
N PRO A 95 -6.44 -13.41 0.20
CA PRO A 95 -6.16 -13.49 1.63
C PRO A 95 -7.41 -14.12 2.31
N PRO A 96 -7.24 -15.17 3.14
CA PRO A 96 -8.36 -15.84 3.79
C PRO A 96 -9.13 -14.93 4.75
N PHE A 97 -8.55 -13.78 5.10
CA PHE A 97 -9.19 -12.72 5.86
C PHE A 97 -8.64 -11.38 5.38
N CYS A 98 -9.23 -10.79 4.34
CA CYS A 98 -9.07 -9.35 4.15
C CYS A 98 -9.97 -8.61 5.15
N CYS A 99 -9.50 -8.49 6.38
CA CYS A 99 -9.90 -7.41 7.28
C CYS A 99 -9.26 -6.06 6.86
N CYS A 100 -8.42 -6.00 5.83
CA CYS A 100 -7.69 -4.78 5.46
C CYS A 100 -8.41 -3.84 4.46
N CYS A 101 -9.64 -4.13 4.03
CA CYS A 101 -10.48 -3.12 3.35
C CYS A 101 -11.69 -2.67 4.19
N TYR A 102 -12.32 -3.54 4.98
CA TYR A 102 -13.42 -3.11 5.86
C TYR A 102 -12.96 -2.53 7.20
N CYS A 103 -11.90 -3.05 7.84
CA CYS A 103 -11.45 -2.46 9.10
C CYS A 103 -10.73 -1.12 8.91
N CYS A 104 -9.94 -0.92 7.85
CA CYS A 104 -9.37 0.41 7.59
C CYS A 104 -10.42 1.45 7.19
N CYS A 105 -11.46 1.09 6.41
CA CYS A 105 -12.52 2.02 6.06
C CYS A 105 -13.46 2.35 7.22
N SER A 106 -13.88 1.37 8.04
CA SER A 106 -14.74 1.65 9.19
C SER A 106 -14.03 2.46 10.27
N CYS A 107 -12.75 2.22 10.54
CA CYS A 107 -11.99 3.02 11.50
C CYS A 107 -11.85 4.48 11.03
N CYS A 108 -11.55 4.72 9.75
CA CYS A 108 -11.50 6.07 9.21
C CYS A 108 -12.87 6.76 9.20
N PHE A 109 -13.94 6.03 8.88
CA PHE A 109 -15.30 6.59 8.87
C PHE A 109 -15.76 7.00 10.28
N ILE A 110 -15.50 6.17 11.29
CA ILE A 110 -15.85 6.46 12.69
C ILE A 110 -15.08 7.70 13.18
N VAL A 111 -13.79 7.82 12.88
CA VAL A 111 -12.98 8.98 13.27
C VAL A 111 -13.49 10.26 12.60
N VAL A 112 -13.82 10.21 11.30
CA VAL A 112 -14.36 11.37 10.57
C VAL A 112 -15.72 11.77 11.11
N VAL A 113 -16.64 10.83 11.34
CA VAL A 113 -17.98 11.11 11.89
C VAL A 113 -17.87 11.70 13.30
N PHE A 114 -16.99 11.16 14.14
CA PHE A 114 -16.78 11.66 15.49
C PHE A 114 -16.23 13.10 15.50
N LEU A 115 -15.25 13.40 14.65
CA LEU A 115 -14.71 14.76 14.46
C LEU A 115 -15.78 15.73 13.98
N LEU A 116 -16.64 15.31 13.03
CA LEU A 116 -17.74 16.13 12.52
C LEU A 116 -18.79 16.42 13.58
N LEU A 117 -19.14 15.41 14.40
CA LEU A 117 -20.08 15.55 15.51
C LEU A 117 -19.53 16.50 16.59
N LEU A 118 -18.24 16.37 16.92
CA LEU A 118 -17.56 17.25 17.88
C LEU A 118 -17.55 18.71 17.38
N LEU A 119 -17.26 18.93 16.09
CA LEU A 119 -17.27 20.26 15.48
C LEU A 119 -18.68 20.87 15.51
N LEU A 120 -19.71 20.09 15.19
CA LEU A 120 -21.10 20.53 15.24
C LEU A 120 -21.52 20.93 16.66
N LEU A 121 -21.13 20.13 17.66
CA LEU A 121 -21.41 20.41 19.07
C LEU A 121 -20.70 21.70 19.52
N LEU A 122 -19.44 21.90 19.15
CA LEU A 122 -18.68 23.13 19.45
C LEU A 122 -19.39 24.37 18.85
N LEU A 123 -19.86 24.27 17.61
CA LEU A 123 -20.53 25.36 16.91
C LEU A 123 -21.89 25.69 17.55
N LEU A 124 -22.63 24.69 18.01
CA LEU A 124 -23.88 24.86 18.75
C LEU A 124 -23.65 25.58 20.09
N VAL A 125 -22.61 25.17 20.84
CA VAL A 125 -22.23 25.82 22.11
C VAL A 125 -21.84 27.28 21.88
N LEU A 126 -21.05 27.56 20.85
CA LEU A 126 -20.65 28.93 20.50
C LEU A 126 -21.85 29.81 20.15
N LEU A 127 -22.80 29.28 19.37
CA LEU A 127 -24.03 30.00 19.03
C LEU A 127 -24.87 30.31 20.27
N LEU A 128 -25.01 29.35 21.18
CA LEU A 128 -25.76 29.53 22.42
C LEU A 128 -25.14 30.59 23.33
N LEU A 129 -23.80 30.60 23.40
CA LEU A 129 -23.04 31.60 24.16
C LEU A 129 -23.19 33.01 23.57
N LEU A 130 -23.18 33.14 22.24
CA LEU A 130 -23.42 34.40 21.54
C LEU A 130 -24.83 34.92 21.82
N LEU A 131 -25.83 34.04 21.79
CA LEU A 131 -27.23 34.40 22.04
C LEU A 131 -27.44 34.84 23.48
N LEU A 132 -26.80 34.16 24.45
CA LEU A 132 -26.79 34.57 25.85
C LEU A 132 -26.16 35.96 26.04
N LEU A 133 -25.04 36.23 25.38
CA LEU A 133 -24.37 37.54 25.42
C LEU A 133 -25.29 38.65 24.89
N LEU A 134 -26.00 38.38 23.80
CA LEU A 134 -26.90 39.34 23.16
C LEU A 134 -28.11 39.65 24.06
N VAL A 135 -28.68 38.64 24.72
CA VAL A 135 -29.74 38.82 25.72
C VAL A 135 -29.24 39.65 26.92
N LEU A 136 -28.03 39.37 27.42
CA LEU A 136 -27.43 40.13 28.52
C LEU A 136 -27.22 41.60 28.14
N LEU A 137 -26.74 41.86 26.92
CA LEU A 137 -26.57 43.21 26.38
C LEU A 137 -27.91 43.95 26.29
N PHE A 138 -28.96 43.27 25.82
CA PHE A 138 -30.30 43.84 25.72
C PHE A 138 -30.89 44.19 27.10
N LEU A 139 -30.71 43.33 28.09
CA LEU A 139 -31.09 43.58 29.49
C LEU A 139 -30.35 44.79 30.08
N LEU A 140 -29.04 44.90 29.86
CA LEU A 140 -28.24 46.03 30.30
C LEU A 140 -28.73 47.35 29.68
N LEU A 141 -29.10 47.32 28.39
CA LEU A 141 -29.61 48.49 27.69
C LEU A 141 -30.97 48.93 28.25
N LEU A 142 -31.86 47.99 28.55
CA LEU A 142 -33.15 48.28 29.22
C LEU A 142 -32.98 48.85 30.64
N LEU A 143 -31.95 48.45 31.38
CA LEU A 143 -31.63 49.00 32.70
C LEU A 143 -31.01 50.40 32.65
N SER A 144 -30.48 50.81 31.50
CA SER A 144 -29.82 52.11 31.31
C SER A 144 -30.75 53.24 30.84
N VAL A 145 -31.99 52.91 30.47
CA VAL A 145 -33.04 53.84 30.00
C VAL A 145 -34.05 54.08 31.11
#